data_AF-A0A1J5LQV4-F1
#
_entry.id   AF-A0A1J5LQV4-F1
#
_cell.length_a   1.000
_cell.length_b   1.000
_cell.length_c   1.000
_cell.angle_alpha   90.00
_cell.angle_beta   90.00
_cell.angle_gamma   90.00
#
_symmetry.space_group_name_H-M   'P 1'
#
loop_
_entity.id
_entity.type
_entity.pdbx_description
1 polymer ?
#
loop_
_entity_poly.entity_id
_entity_poly.type
_entity_poly.pdbx_seq_one_letter_code
_entity_poly.pdbx_strand_id
1 'polypeptide(L)'
;MQTEVTRLREISIFPFYSNLPIEVAPVLTAASGRYTNGRIMNHQFCELILDAEVDGDMLRMGAPYSCSGVNDAGLPVQTHWLYCTSTGPRCTFGIARDWCRPAGFAPLLADASAPLVKLEELTDIVTVFPALPPAVGLSQAQIGHHGWLVMTCLTVPHMMGVQIDDPALPPALSEGVENVTISARCSRTMQSIGVDGLTCVAAQGSALFLREQG
;
A
#
# COMPACT_ATOMS: atom_id res chain seq x y z
N MET A 1 6.23 -4.12 -4.85
CA MET A 1 5.71 -3.47 -3.62
C MET A 1 6.74 -3.65 -2.50
N GLN A 2 7.01 -2.60 -1.73
CA GLN A 2 8.03 -2.65 -0.67
C GLN A 2 7.42 -2.19 0.64
N THR A 3 7.61 -2.96 1.71
CA THR A 3 7.12 -2.63 3.04
C THR A 3 8.20 -2.95 4.06
N GLU A 4 8.52 -1.99 4.90
CA GLU A 4 9.41 -2.11 6.04
C GLU A 4 8.59 -2.00 7.32
N VAL A 5 8.80 -2.94 8.24
CA VAL A 5 8.12 -2.98 9.53
C VAL A 5 9.18 -2.80 10.61
N THR A 6 9.02 -1.74 11.41
CA THR A 6 9.89 -1.45 12.55
C THR A 6 9.08 -1.53 13.83
N ARG A 7 9.56 -2.29 14.81
CA ARG A 7 9.00 -2.24 16.16
C ARG A 7 9.54 -1.02 16.90
N LEU A 8 8.63 -0.27 17.51
CA LEU A 8 8.95 0.88 18.35
C LEU A 8 8.64 0.58 19.81
N ARG A 9 9.45 1.16 20.70
CA ARG A 9 9.30 1.13 22.16
C ARG A 9 9.32 2.54 22.71
N GLU A 10 8.81 2.71 23.93
CA GLU A 10 8.81 4.02 24.64
C GLU A 10 8.19 5.13 23.78
N ILE A 11 7.04 4.83 23.19
CA ILE A 11 6.37 5.68 22.23
C ILE A 11 5.74 6.87 22.94
N SER A 12 5.96 8.05 22.38
CA SER A 12 5.31 9.30 22.76
C SER A 12 4.65 9.93 21.55
N ILE A 13 3.37 10.29 21.69
CA ILE A 13 2.55 10.88 20.63
C ILE A 13 2.28 12.35 20.98
N PHE A 14 2.49 13.23 20.01
CA PHE A 14 2.36 14.67 20.15
C PHE A 14 1.38 15.23 19.12
N PRO A 15 0.56 16.23 19.47
CA PRO A 15 -0.26 16.93 18.48
C PRO A 15 0.65 17.63 17.47
N PHE A 16 0.35 17.48 16.18
CA PHE A 16 1.15 18.11 15.13
C PHE A 16 0.51 19.43 14.68
N TYR A 17 1.29 20.51 14.76
CA TYR A 17 0.90 21.82 14.27
C TYR A 17 1.83 22.24 13.13
N SER A 18 1.26 22.42 11.94
CA SER A 18 2.04 22.87 10.79
C SER A 18 2.54 24.30 11.02
N ASN A 19 3.85 24.52 10.81
CA ASN A 19 4.49 25.84 10.81
C ASN A 19 4.40 26.63 12.13
N LEU A 20 4.18 25.95 13.27
CA LEU A 20 4.14 26.59 14.58
C LEU A 20 5.20 25.97 15.51
N PRO A 21 6.23 26.72 15.93
CA PRO A 21 7.22 26.24 16.88
C PRO A 21 6.65 26.33 18.29
N ILE A 22 5.89 25.31 18.69
CA ILE A 22 5.34 25.21 20.04
C ILE A 22 5.90 23.98 20.76
N GLU A 23 6.15 24.15 22.06
CA GLU A 23 6.48 23.03 22.93
C GLU A 23 5.18 22.39 23.43
N VAL A 24 5.04 21.09 23.24
CA VAL A 24 3.86 20.33 23.62
C VAL A 24 4.26 19.11 24.41
N ALA A 25 3.53 18.85 25.49
CA ALA A 25 3.61 17.58 26.20
C ALA A 25 2.99 16.45 25.34
N PRO A 26 3.43 15.20 25.50
CA PRO A 26 2.80 14.08 24.82
C PRO A 26 1.34 13.96 25.28
N VAL A 27 0.43 13.78 24.32
CA VAL A 27 -1.00 13.54 24.60
C VAL A 27 -1.29 12.07 24.87
N LEU A 28 -0.36 11.20 24.48
CA LEU A 28 -0.44 9.75 24.69
C LEU A 28 0.97 9.17 24.74
N THR A 29 1.18 8.20 25.62
CA THR A 29 2.40 7.38 25.66
C THR A 29 2.03 5.91 25.60
N ALA A 30 2.90 5.09 25.01
CA ALA A 30 2.72 3.66 24.91
C ALA A 30 4.04 2.91 25.03
N ALA A 31 4.00 1.71 25.64
CA ALA A 31 5.20 0.90 25.82
C ALA A 31 5.78 0.40 24.50
N SER A 32 4.92 0.03 23.54
CA SER A 32 5.34 -0.48 22.24
C SER A 32 4.26 -0.34 21.17
N GLY A 33 4.71 -0.47 19.92
CA GLY A 33 3.86 -0.45 18.74
C GLY A 33 4.64 -0.86 17.49
N ARG A 34 3.90 -1.01 16.40
CA ARG A 34 4.41 -1.38 15.09
C ARG A 34 4.31 -0.19 14.15
N TYR A 35 5.44 0.27 13.64
CA TYR A 35 5.51 1.27 12.59
C TYR A 35 5.79 0.60 11.25
N THR A 36 4.87 0.76 10.31
CA THR A 36 4.96 0.23 8.95
C THR A 36 5.20 1.41 8.01
N ASN A 37 6.23 1.32 7.18
CA ASN A 37 6.47 2.26 6.09
C ASN A 37 6.52 1.47 4.79
N GLY A 38 5.72 1.83 3.80
CA GLY A 38 5.66 1.10 2.55
C GLY A 38 5.44 2.00 1.36
N ARG A 39 5.68 1.40 0.19
CA ARG A 39 5.55 2.04 -1.10
C ARG A 39 4.93 1.09 -2.12
N ILE A 40 3.98 1.63 -2.86
CA ILE A 40 3.37 0.98 -4.02
C ILE A 40 3.28 1.98 -5.16
N MET A 41 3.97 1.69 -6.28
CA MET A 41 4.15 2.63 -7.39
C MET A 41 4.62 4.03 -6.91
N ASN A 42 3.85 5.07 -7.21
CA ASN A 42 4.10 6.46 -6.82
C ASN A 42 3.49 6.84 -5.48
N HIS A 43 2.99 5.87 -4.71
CA HIS A 43 2.37 6.12 -3.42
C HIS A 43 3.23 5.61 -2.28
N GLN A 44 3.42 6.43 -1.26
CA GLN A 44 3.98 6.04 0.03
C GLN A 44 2.88 5.99 1.07
N PHE A 45 2.94 5.03 1.98
CA PHE A 45 2.05 4.95 3.13
C PHE A 45 2.86 4.67 4.39
N CYS A 46 2.42 5.25 5.50
CA CYS A 46 2.95 4.95 6.82
C CYS A 46 1.80 4.66 7.77
N GLU A 47 2.00 3.69 8.66
CA GLU A 47 1.04 3.30 9.69
C GLU A 47 1.76 3.10 11.02
N LEU A 48 1.16 3.54 12.11
CA LEU A 48 1.55 3.20 13.47
C LEU A 48 0.36 2.55 14.17
N ILE A 49 0.55 1.33 14.65
CA ILE A 49 -0.42 0.61 15.48
C ILE A 49 0.19 0.42 16.86
N LEU A 50 -0.49 0.89 17.91
CA LEU A 50 -0.04 0.66 19.29
C LEU A 50 -0.45 -0.75 19.75
N ASP A 51 0.46 -1.45 20.45
CA ASP A 51 0.23 -2.85 20.85
C ASP A 51 -0.82 -2.96 21.98
N ALA A 52 -0.77 -2.00 22.90
CA ALA A 52 -1.62 -1.96 24.08
C ALA A 52 -2.95 -1.25 23.79
N GLU A 53 -3.99 -1.68 24.51
CA GLU A 53 -5.18 -0.86 24.65
C GLU A 53 -4.82 0.36 25.50
N VAL A 54 -4.91 1.52 24.87
CA VAL A 54 -4.56 2.79 25.50
C VAL A 54 -5.74 3.73 25.35
N ASP A 55 -5.98 4.50 26.41
CA ASP A 55 -7.08 5.45 26.43
C ASP A 55 -6.80 6.60 25.44
N GLY A 56 -7.57 6.61 24.36
CA GLY A 56 -7.48 7.58 23.28
C GLY A 56 -8.31 8.84 23.52
N ASP A 57 -8.84 9.09 24.71
CA ASP A 57 -9.76 10.22 24.99
C ASP A 57 -9.20 11.60 24.61
N MET A 58 -7.87 11.78 24.65
CA MET A 58 -7.20 13.01 24.22
C MET A 58 -6.93 13.08 22.71
N LEU A 59 -7.10 11.96 22.00
CA LEU A 59 -6.93 11.89 20.55
C LEU A 59 -8.23 12.27 19.83
N ARG A 60 -8.07 12.91 18.68
CA ARG A 60 -9.17 13.22 17.76
C ARG A 60 -8.95 12.49 16.46
N MET A 61 -9.93 11.68 16.09
CA MET A 61 -9.98 11.03 14.78
C MET A 61 -9.81 12.06 13.65
N GLY A 62 -8.93 11.74 12.70
CA GLY A 62 -8.59 12.60 11.57
C GLY A 62 -7.68 13.78 11.90
N ALA A 63 -7.29 13.99 13.16
CA ALA A 63 -6.30 15.01 13.51
C ALA A 63 -4.86 14.49 13.30
N PRO A 64 -3.91 15.37 12.95
CA PRO A 64 -2.52 14.99 12.74
C PRO A 64 -1.73 14.95 14.05
N TYR A 65 -0.88 13.93 14.18
CA TYR A 65 0.00 13.69 15.32
C TYR A 65 1.39 13.27 14.85
N SER A 66 2.44 13.61 15.60
CA SER A 66 3.78 13.06 15.41
C SER A 66 4.08 12.02 16.50
N CYS A 67 4.97 11.08 16.19
CA CYS A 67 5.41 10.04 17.10
C CYS A 67 6.93 10.08 17.23
N SER A 68 7.41 9.91 18.46
CA SER A 68 8.79 9.53 18.75
C SER A 68 8.83 8.22 19.52
N GLY A 69 9.89 7.45 19.34
CA GLY A 69 10.15 6.24 20.11
C GLY A 69 11.54 5.72 19.84
N VAL A 70 11.82 4.49 20.26
CA VAL A 70 13.10 3.82 20.10
C VAL A 70 12.92 2.51 19.35
N ASN A 71 13.76 2.22 18.37
CA ASN A 71 13.70 0.94 17.65
C ASN A 71 14.40 -0.20 18.42
N ASP A 72 14.35 -1.42 17.90
CA ASP A 72 14.99 -2.58 18.55
C ASP A 72 16.52 -2.48 18.67
N ALA A 73 17.16 -1.59 17.89
CA ALA A 73 18.60 -1.31 18.00
C ALA A 73 18.93 -0.23 19.04
N GLY A 74 17.94 0.31 19.76
CA GLY A 74 18.13 1.38 20.74
C GLY A 74 18.28 2.77 20.13
N LEU A 75 18.05 2.93 18.82
CA LEU A 75 18.16 4.21 18.14
C LEU A 75 16.83 4.99 18.19
N PRO A 76 16.88 6.32 18.43
CA PRO A 76 15.68 7.13 18.41
C PRO A 76 15.10 7.20 16.99
N VAL A 77 13.79 7.03 16.90
CA VAL A 77 13.01 7.15 15.66
C VAL A 77 11.96 8.22 15.87
N GLN A 78 11.93 9.18 14.95
CA GLN A 78 10.87 10.17 14.86
C GLN A 78 10.13 9.95 13.54
N THR A 79 8.82 9.77 13.61
CA THR A 79 7.99 9.61 12.42
C THR A 79 7.72 10.97 11.79
N HIS A 80 7.34 10.96 10.52
CA HIS A 80 6.54 12.05 9.97
C HIS A 80 5.21 12.18 10.74
N TRP A 81 4.49 13.28 10.59
CA TRP A 81 3.14 13.37 11.14
C TRP A 81 2.20 12.37 10.43
N LEU A 82 1.26 11.82 11.18
CA LEU A 82 0.27 10.81 10.79
C LEU A 82 -1.12 11.27 11.24
N TYR A 83 -2.18 10.90 10.53
CA TYR A 83 -3.54 11.12 11.03
C TYR A 83 -3.91 10.05 12.06
N CYS A 84 -4.61 10.41 13.13
CA CYS A 84 -5.26 9.40 13.99
C CYS A 84 -6.42 8.75 13.22
N THR A 85 -6.36 7.43 13.05
CA THR A 85 -7.33 6.66 12.25
C THR A 85 -8.18 5.70 13.06
N SER A 86 -7.80 5.44 14.31
CA SER A 86 -8.65 4.80 15.32
C SER A 86 -8.21 5.26 16.72
N THR A 87 -9.17 5.46 17.63
CA THR A 87 -8.93 5.76 19.05
C THR A 87 -9.23 4.58 19.99
N GLY A 88 -9.68 3.43 19.49
CA GLY A 88 -9.95 2.26 20.34
C GLY A 88 -10.41 1.01 19.58
N PRO A 89 -10.18 -0.21 20.12
CA PRO A 89 -9.48 -0.52 21.38
C PRO A 89 -7.96 -0.31 21.31
N ARG A 90 -7.37 -0.33 20.11
CA ARG A 90 -5.97 0.05 19.88
C ARG A 90 -5.93 1.32 19.06
N CYS A 91 -5.15 2.30 19.52
CA CYS A 91 -4.97 3.51 18.75
C CYS A 91 -4.14 3.23 17.49
N THR A 92 -4.64 3.69 16.35
CA THR A 92 -3.96 3.58 15.07
C THR A 92 -3.79 4.96 14.45
N PHE A 93 -2.67 5.12 13.75
CA PHE A 93 -2.36 6.32 13.02
C PHE A 93 -1.88 5.94 11.64
N GLY A 94 -2.18 6.75 10.64
CA GLY A 94 -1.62 6.51 9.33
C GLY A 94 -1.82 7.62 8.33
N ILE A 95 -0.99 7.59 7.31
CA ILE A 95 -0.96 8.57 6.24
C ILE A 95 -0.61 7.89 4.93
N ALA A 96 -1.21 8.37 3.85
CA ALA A 96 -0.85 8.04 2.49
C ALA A 96 -0.48 9.32 1.74
N ARG A 97 0.51 9.21 0.86
CA ARG A 97 1.02 10.30 0.03
C ARG A 97 1.15 9.82 -1.41
N ASP A 98 0.62 10.61 -2.33
CA ASP A 98 0.90 10.49 -3.76
C ASP A 98 2.10 11.38 -4.13
N TRP A 99 3.17 10.80 -4.67
CA TRP A 99 4.37 11.54 -5.09
C TRP A 99 4.16 12.33 -6.39
N CYS A 100 3.17 11.98 -7.20
CA CYS A 100 2.76 12.78 -8.35
C CYS A 100 1.97 14.02 -7.93
N ARG A 101 1.36 14.00 -6.73
CA ARG A 101 0.65 15.13 -6.10
C ARG A 101 1.26 15.43 -4.75
N PRO A 102 2.45 16.07 -4.68
CA PRO A 102 3.26 16.16 -3.46
C PRO A 102 2.62 16.91 -2.29
N ALA A 103 1.57 17.70 -2.52
CA ALA A 103 0.76 18.35 -1.49
C ALA A 103 -0.44 17.52 -1.00
N GLY A 104 -0.71 16.38 -1.64
CA GLY A 104 -1.81 15.47 -1.32
C GLY A 104 -1.40 14.47 -0.26
N PHE A 105 -1.90 14.68 0.96
CA PHE A 105 -1.84 13.72 2.05
C PHE A 105 -3.26 13.27 2.38
N ALA A 106 -3.43 11.98 2.66
CA ALA A 106 -4.71 11.40 3.05
C ALA A 106 -4.54 10.50 4.29
N PRO A 107 -5.55 10.37 5.15
CA PRO A 107 -5.53 9.39 6.23
C PRO A 107 -5.52 7.97 5.66
N LEU A 108 -4.71 7.10 6.27
CA LEU A 108 -4.64 5.69 5.90
C LEU A 108 -5.67 4.88 6.71
N LEU A 109 -6.82 4.59 6.11
CA LEU A 109 -7.93 3.95 6.81
C LEU A 109 -7.87 2.41 6.83
N ALA A 110 -6.95 1.81 6.07
CA ALA A 110 -6.80 0.37 5.97
C ALA A 110 -5.44 -0.10 6.53
N ASP A 111 -5.42 -1.33 7.03
CA ASP A 111 -4.21 -1.96 7.58
C ASP A 111 -3.12 -2.06 6.51
N ALA A 112 -1.97 -1.44 6.79
CA ALA A 112 -0.84 -1.40 5.85
C ALA A 112 -0.26 -2.79 5.55
N SER A 113 -0.56 -3.80 6.38
CA SER A 113 -0.16 -5.19 6.16
C SER A 113 -0.98 -5.90 5.07
N ALA A 114 -2.15 -5.39 4.73
CA ALA A 114 -3.03 -5.93 3.70
C ALA A 114 -3.38 -4.86 2.63
N PRO A 115 -2.40 -4.46 1.79
CA PRO A 115 -2.52 -3.32 0.90
C PRO A 115 -3.53 -3.47 -0.25
N LEU A 116 -3.97 -4.71 -0.49
CA LEU A 116 -4.82 -5.09 -1.61
C LEU A 116 -6.11 -5.74 -1.11
N VAL A 117 -7.22 -5.30 -1.67
CA VAL A 117 -8.53 -5.93 -1.53
C VAL A 117 -8.76 -6.81 -2.74
N LYS A 118 -9.06 -8.10 -2.49
CA LYS A 118 -9.45 -9.07 -3.51
C LYS A 118 -10.93 -8.89 -3.83
N LEU A 119 -11.24 -8.58 -5.09
CA LEU A 119 -12.59 -8.24 -5.54
C LEU A 119 -13.30 -9.41 -6.21
N GLU A 120 -12.60 -10.14 -7.08
CA GLU A 120 -13.14 -11.25 -7.86
C GLU A 120 -12.00 -12.22 -8.19
N GLU A 121 -12.27 -13.52 -8.09
CA GLU A 121 -11.32 -14.56 -8.45
C GLU A 121 -11.26 -14.72 -9.98
N LEU A 122 -10.06 -14.92 -10.51
CA LEU A 122 -9.78 -14.98 -11.94
C LEU A 122 -9.11 -16.29 -12.32
N THR A 123 -9.54 -16.87 -13.45
CA THR A 123 -8.88 -17.99 -14.12
C THR A 123 -8.46 -17.60 -15.54
N ASP A 124 -7.67 -18.47 -16.17
CA ASP A 124 -7.27 -18.34 -17.58
C ASP A 124 -6.67 -16.95 -17.89
N ILE A 125 -5.65 -16.57 -17.11
CA ILE A 125 -5.04 -15.24 -17.15
C ILE A 125 -4.02 -15.17 -18.30
N VAL A 126 -4.36 -14.36 -19.29
CA VAL A 126 -3.59 -14.11 -20.50
C VAL A 126 -3.18 -12.66 -20.53
N THR A 127 -1.99 -12.38 -21.06
CA THR A 127 -1.51 -11.02 -21.26
C THR A 127 -1.11 -10.78 -22.70
N VAL A 128 -1.30 -9.53 -23.12
CA VAL A 128 -0.80 -8.97 -24.37
C VAL A 128 0.19 -7.86 -24.03
N PHE A 129 1.39 -7.96 -24.62
CA PHE A 129 2.50 -7.06 -24.35
C PHE A 129 3.33 -6.80 -25.61
N PRO A 130 4.10 -5.71 -25.67
CA PRO A 130 4.98 -5.43 -26.80
C PRO A 130 5.99 -6.56 -27.02
N ALA A 131 6.19 -6.99 -28.27
CA ALA A 131 7.22 -7.95 -28.59
C ALA A 131 8.63 -7.38 -28.27
N LEU A 132 9.54 -8.23 -27.80
CA LEU A 132 10.92 -7.83 -27.54
C LEU A 132 11.64 -7.52 -28.87
N PRO A 133 12.46 -6.45 -28.94
CA PRO A 133 13.31 -6.19 -30.11
C PRO A 133 14.19 -7.42 -30.45
N PRO A 134 14.39 -7.74 -31.75
CA PRO A 134 14.08 -6.96 -32.95
C PRO A 134 12.66 -7.18 -33.52
N ALA A 135 11.80 -7.96 -32.87
CA ALA A 135 10.45 -8.20 -33.35
C ALA A 135 9.58 -6.93 -33.18
N VAL A 136 8.77 -6.61 -34.20
CA VAL A 136 7.76 -5.54 -34.14
C VAL A 136 6.40 -6.20 -34.10
N GLY A 137 5.62 -5.94 -33.05
CA GLY A 137 4.26 -6.48 -32.91
C GLY A 137 3.85 -6.66 -31.45
N LEU A 138 2.73 -7.37 -31.26
CA LEU A 138 2.23 -7.77 -29.95
C LEU A 138 2.55 -9.25 -29.74
N SER A 139 2.95 -9.58 -28.52
CA SER A 139 3.09 -10.95 -28.04
C SER A 139 1.96 -11.27 -27.06
N GLN A 140 1.50 -12.52 -27.07
CA GLN A 140 0.50 -13.02 -26.14
C GLN A 140 1.07 -14.19 -25.36
N ALA A 141 0.82 -14.24 -24.06
CA ALA A 141 1.21 -15.36 -23.22
C ALA A 141 0.13 -15.68 -22.18
N GLN A 142 -0.06 -16.97 -21.90
CA GLN A 142 -0.74 -17.42 -20.68
C GLN A 142 0.24 -17.20 -19.52
N ILE A 143 -0.11 -16.35 -18.56
CA ILE A 143 0.80 -15.96 -17.47
C ILE A 143 0.37 -16.47 -16.09
N GLY A 144 -0.81 -17.07 -16.00
CA GLY A 144 -1.25 -17.77 -14.79
C GLY A 144 -2.59 -18.45 -15.00
N HIS A 145 -2.88 -19.46 -14.18
CA HIS A 145 -4.17 -20.16 -14.21
C HIS A 145 -5.13 -19.67 -13.13
N HIS A 146 -4.63 -18.97 -12.11
CA HIS A 146 -5.40 -18.48 -10.99
C HIS A 146 -4.86 -17.11 -10.53
N GLY A 147 -5.76 -16.25 -10.07
CA GLY A 147 -5.43 -14.94 -9.57
C GLY A 147 -6.65 -14.18 -9.11
N TRP A 148 -6.50 -12.88 -8.94
CA TRP A 148 -7.52 -12.01 -8.37
C TRP A 148 -7.54 -10.68 -9.10
N LEU A 149 -8.74 -10.18 -9.37
CA LEU A 149 -8.97 -8.77 -9.58
C LEU A 149 -8.79 -8.08 -8.23
N VAL A 150 -7.91 -7.08 -8.16
CA VAL A 150 -7.54 -6.41 -6.92
C VAL A 150 -7.70 -4.89 -7.01
N MET A 151 -7.88 -4.27 -5.85
CA MET A 151 -7.85 -2.81 -5.68
C MET A 151 -7.00 -2.45 -4.47
N THR A 152 -6.27 -1.34 -4.54
CA THR A 152 -5.51 -0.84 -3.38
C THR A 152 -6.44 -0.19 -2.37
N CYS A 153 -6.23 -0.47 -1.08
CA CYS A 153 -6.94 0.20 0.02
C CYS A 153 -6.09 1.25 0.75
N LEU A 154 -4.82 1.40 0.36
CA LEU A 154 -3.87 2.30 1.02
C LEU A 154 -3.68 3.64 0.33
N THR A 155 -4.23 3.83 -0.87
CA THR A 155 -3.93 4.98 -1.74
C THR A 155 -5.19 5.67 -2.22
N VAL A 156 -5.12 6.99 -2.37
CA VAL A 156 -6.14 7.78 -3.05
C VAL A 156 -5.42 8.63 -4.11
N PRO A 157 -5.74 8.48 -5.41
CA PRO A 157 -6.74 7.57 -5.96
C PRO A 157 -6.42 6.08 -5.73
N HIS A 158 -7.47 5.28 -5.65
CA HIS A 158 -7.32 3.83 -5.59
C HIS A 158 -6.78 3.33 -6.94
N MET A 159 -5.88 2.35 -6.89
CA MET A 159 -5.40 1.62 -8.06
C MET A 159 -6.17 0.32 -8.18
N MET A 160 -6.38 -0.15 -9.41
CA MET A 160 -6.97 -1.45 -9.68
C MET A 160 -6.04 -2.27 -10.57
N GLY A 161 -6.17 -3.59 -10.53
CA GLY A 161 -5.48 -4.44 -11.47
C GLY A 161 -5.60 -5.91 -11.12
N VAL A 162 -4.55 -6.68 -11.41
CA VAL A 162 -4.58 -8.14 -11.33
C VAL A 162 -3.40 -8.62 -10.50
N GLN A 163 -3.69 -9.43 -9.49
CA GLN A 163 -2.71 -10.25 -8.80
C GLN A 163 -2.78 -11.67 -9.35
N ILE A 164 -1.65 -12.28 -9.66
CA ILE A 164 -1.56 -13.64 -10.21
C ILE A 164 -0.80 -14.52 -9.23
N ASP A 165 -1.38 -15.65 -8.89
CA ASP A 165 -0.76 -16.65 -8.04
C ASP A 165 0.07 -17.60 -8.92
N ASP A 166 1.31 -17.91 -8.49
CA ASP A 166 2.27 -18.77 -9.21
C ASP A 166 2.42 -18.43 -10.71
N PRO A 167 2.87 -17.21 -11.04
CA PRO A 167 2.86 -16.69 -12.39
C PRO A 167 3.98 -17.31 -13.25
N ALA A 168 3.67 -17.57 -14.52
CA ALA A 168 4.63 -17.96 -15.55
C ALA A 168 4.97 -16.75 -16.44
N LEU A 169 5.68 -15.76 -15.89
CA LEU A 169 5.96 -14.51 -16.59
C LEU A 169 7.07 -14.67 -17.64
N PRO A 170 6.84 -14.27 -18.90
CA PRO A 170 7.92 -14.06 -19.86
C PRO A 170 8.93 -13.03 -19.36
N PRO A 171 10.21 -13.10 -19.77
CA PRO A 171 11.24 -12.12 -19.40
C PRO A 171 10.88 -10.67 -19.76
N ALA A 172 10.00 -10.49 -20.75
CA ALA A 172 9.49 -9.19 -21.18
C ALA A 172 8.56 -8.51 -20.15
N LEU A 173 8.09 -9.22 -19.12
CA LEU A 173 7.19 -8.72 -18.09
C LEU A 173 7.91 -8.59 -16.74
N SER A 174 9.05 -7.89 -16.74
CA SER A 174 9.74 -7.50 -15.52
C SER A 174 9.01 -6.39 -14.77
N GLU A 175 9.37 -6.16 -13.51
CA GLU A 175 8.88 -5.02 -12.74
C GLU A 175 9.18 -3.70 -13.47
N GLY A 176 8.22 -2.77 -13.44
CA GLY A 176 8.27 -1.49 -14.13
C GLY A 176 7.76 -1.50 -15.58
N VAL A 177 7.44 -2.66 -16.17
CA VAL A 177 6.87 -2.71 -17.52
C VAL A 177 5.45 -2.14 -17.50
N GLU A 178 5.20 -1.16 -18.38
CA GLU A 178 3.94 -0.42 -18.50
C GLU A 178 3.13 -0.87 -19.72
N ASN A 179 1.89 -0.38 -19.82
CA ASN A 179 0.97 -0.64 -20.94
C ASN A 179 0.68 -2.13 -21.17
N VAL A 180 0.73 -2.92 -20.10
CA VAL A 180 0.35 -4.33 -20.12
C VAL A 180 -1.17 -4.44 -20.19
N THR A 181 -1.67 -5.32 -21.06
CA THR A 181 -3.09 -5.65 -21.11
C THR A 181 -3.29 -7.08 -20.66
N ILE A 182 -4.14 -7.29 -19.64
CA ILE A 182 -4.46 -8.62 -19.13
C ILE A 182 -5.92 -8.93 -19.42
N SER A 183 -6.17 -10.11 -19.99
CA SER A 183 -7.49 -10.70 -20.07
C SER A 183 -7.57 -11.93 -19.16
N ALA A 184 -8.73 -12.14 -18.54
CA ALA A 184 -8.97 -13.27 -17.67
C ALA A 184 -10.46 -13.62 -17.67
N ARG A 185 -10.80 -14.74 -17.04
CA ARG A 185 -12.18 -15.17 -16.82
C ARG A 185 -12.53 -15.06 -15.34
N CYS A 186 -13.66 -14.46 -15.01
CA CYS A 186 -14.16 -14.44 -13.64
C CYS A 186 -14.65 -15.85 -13.24
N SER A 187 -14.14 -16.39 -12.13
CA SER A 187 -14.54 -17.73 -11.65
C SER A 187 -16.04 -17.80 -11.36
N ARG A 188 -16.64 -16.71 -10.81
CA ARG A 188 -18.04 -16.71 -10.39
C ARG A 188 -19.03 -16.54 -11.54
N THR A 189 -18.77 -15.62 -12.46
CA THR A 189 -19.71 -15.26 -13.54
C THR A 189 -19.38 -15.96 -14.85
N MET A 190 -18.20 -16.57 -14.96
CA MET A 190 -17.66 -17.18 -16.17
C MET A 190 -17.49 -16.20 -17.35
N GLN A 191 -17.61 -14.90 -17.09
CA GLN A 191 -17.41 -13.83 -18.06
C GLN A 191 -15.95 -13.50 -18.22
N SER A 192 -15.56 -13.08 -19.43
CA SER A 192 -14.23 -12.56 -19.69
C SER A 192 -14.13 -11.09 -19.31
N ILE A 193 -13.04 -10.72 -18.67
CA ILE A 193 -12.68 -9.33 -18.39
C ILE A 193 -11.36 -9.00 -19.09
N GLY A 194 -11.20 -7.74 -19.46
CA GLY A 194 -9.96 -7.18 -19.97
C GLY A 194 -9.60 -5.93 -19.17
N VAL A 195 -8.35 -5.85 -18.72
CA VAL A 195 -7.81 -4.70 -18.02
C VAL A 195 -6.55 -4.24 -18.75
N ASP A 196 -6.59 -3.01 -19.24
CA ASP A 196 -5.52 -2.37 -20.00
C ASP A 196 -4.79 -1.30 -19.18
N GLY A 197 -3.65 -0.84 -19.71
CA GLY A 197 -2.85 0.22 -19.10
C GLY A 197 -2.21 -0.19 -17.78
N LEU A 198 -1.93 -1.48 -17.59
CA LEU A 198 -1.35 -1.98 -16.35
C LEU A 198 0.17 -1.83 -16.33
N THR A 199 0.72 -1.61 -15.14
CA THR A 199 2.15 -1.63 -14.85
C THR A 199 2.46 -2.84 -13.99
N CYS A 200 3.54 -3.58 -14.31
CA CYS A 200 4.06 -4.67 -13.49
C CYS A 200 4.73 -4.09 -12.21
N VAL A 201 4.13 -4.30 -11.05
CA VAL A 201 4.57 -3.78 -9.74
C VAL A 201 5.35 -4.82 -8.92
N ALA A 202 5.11 -6.10 -9.19
CA ALA A 202 5.86 -7.20 -8.63
C ALA A 202 5.89 -8.35 -9.65
N ALA A 203 7.05 -8.95 -9.87
CA ALA A 203 7.21 -10.05 -10.84
C ALA A 203 7.61 -11.39 -10.18
N GLN A 204 7.88 -11.40 -8.87
CA GLN A 204 8.33 -12.59 -8.13
C GLN A 204 7.33 -13.01 -7.06
N GLY A 205 7.18 -14.32 -6.84
CA GLY A 205 6.17 -14.87 -5.94
C GLY A 205 4.79 -14.71 -6.57
N SER A 206 3.93 -13.85 -6.01
CA SER A 206 2.70 -13.43 -6.69
C SER A 206 2.99 -12.22 -7.59
N ALA A 207 2.71 -12.32 -8.88
CA ALA A 207 2.83 -11.18 -9.77
C ALA A 207 1.70 -10.18 -9.52
N LEU A 208 2.01 -8.90 -9.56
CA LEU A 208 1.05 -7.82 -9.33
C LEU A 208 1.14 -6.81 -10.46
N PHE A 209 0.00 -6.57 -11.10
CA PHE A 209 -0.17 -5.59 -12.14
C PHE A 209 -1.20 -4.57 -11.68
N LEU A 210 -0.89 -3.27 -11.72
CA LEU A 210 -1.78 -2.21 -11.26
C LEU A 210 -1.83 -1.07 -12.26
N ARG A 211 -2.95 -0.35 -12.27
CA ARG A 211 -3.11 0.95 -12.92
C ARG A 211 -3.68 1.96 -11.94
N GLU A 212 -3.21 3.20 -12.04
CA GLU A 212 -3.87 4.32 -11.41
C GLU A 212 -5.20 4.59 -12.14
N GLN A 213 -6.28 4.78 -11.38
CA GLN A 213 -7.51 5.30 -11.94
C GLN A 213 -7.33 6.80 -12.15
N GLY A 214 -7.35 7.23 -13.41
CA GLY A 214 -7.24 8.64 -13.82
C GLY A 214 -8.41 9.49 -13.37
#